data_AF-A0A3A9YPM4-F1
#
_entry.id   AF-A0A3A9YPM4-F1
#
_cell.length_a   1.000
_cell.length_b   1.000
_cell.length_c   1.000
_cell.angle_alpha   90.00
_cell.angle_beta   90.00
_cell.angle_gamma   90.00
#
_symmetry.space_group_name_H-M   'P 1'
#
loop_
_entity.id
_entity.type
_entity.pdbx_description
1 polymer ?
#
loop_
_entity_poly.entity_id
_entity_poly.type
_entity_poly.pdbx_seq_one_letter_code
_entity_poly.pdbx_strand_id
1 'polypeptide(L)'
;MIPACPECHTAGVPLLFGRPVPEARAAATDGRLALGGCFLPEEPLPNWQCPRQHRWRDADERAWQQRLLAVLLAHGYTEPDDDISARHPPGHAR
;
A
#
# COMPACT_ATOMS: atom_id res chain seq x y z
N MET A 1 -2.71 14.00 11.49
CA MET A 1 -2.24 14.55 10.19
C MET A 1 -0.84 15.12 10.32
N ILE A 2 0.19 14.27 10.15
CA ILE A 2 1.48 14.73 9.66
C ILE A 2 1.85 13.79 8.50
N PRO A 3 1.48 14.11 7.25
CA PRO A 3 1.99 13.36 6.11
C PRO A 3 3.45 13.75 5.83
N ALA A 4 4.13 14.53 6.68
CA ALA A 4 5.48 14.99 6.49
C ALA A 4 6.48 14.17 7.33
N CYS A 5 7.61 13.83 6.73
CA CYS A 5 8.69 13.14 7.41
C CYS A 5 9.20 13.97 8.61
N PRO A 6 9.37 13.37 9.81
CA PRO A 6 9.90 14.10 10.98
C PRO A 6 11.37 14.50 10.81
N GLU A 7 12.11 13.90 9.88
CA GLU A 7 13.54 14.17 9.67
C GLU A 7 13.77 15.22 8.58
N CYS A 8 13.03 15.15 7.48
CA CYS A 8 13.27 16.01 6.31
C CYS A 8 12.06 16.82 5.85
N HIS A 9 10.94 16.74 6.58
CA HIS A 9 9.71 17.52 6.37
C HIS A 9 9.03 17.38 4.99
N THR A 10 9.52 16.47 4.14
CA THR A 10 8.89 16.13 2.85
C THR A 10 7.67 15.26 3.06
N ALA A 11 6.68 15.37 2.17
CA ALA A 11 5.52 14.47 2.18
C ALA A 11 5.93 12.99 2.08
N GLY A 12 5.23 12.15 2.84
CA GLY A 12 5.36 10.72 2.91
C GLY A 12 4.23 10.00 2.19
N VAL A 13 4.47 8.74 1.92
CA VAL A 13 3.52 7.80 1.33
C VAL A 13 3.27 6.65 2.30
N PRO A 14 2.10 5.98 2.21
CA PRO A 14 1.83 4.77 2.97
C PRO A 14 2.92 3.73 2.71
N LEU A 15 3.44 3.14 3.79
CA LEU A 15 4.35 2.00 3.75
C LEU A 15 3.54 0.71 3.96
N LEU A 16 3.63 -0.20 3.00
CA LEU A 16 2.95 -1.50 3.03
C LEU A 16 3.99 -2.62 3.19
N PHE A 17 3.72 -3.54 4.12
CA PHE A 17 4.48 -4.78 4.27
C PHE A 17 3.69 -5.98 3.76
N GLY A 18 4.40 -7.08 3.49
CA GLY A 18 3.82 -8.33 2.99
C GLY A 18 3.87 -8.44 1.48
N ARG A 19 3.08 -9.36 0.92
CA ARG A 19 2.97 -9.56 -0.52
C ARG A 19 2.00 -8.54 -1.11
N PRO A 20 2.46 -7.59 -1.94
CA PRO A 20 1.59 -6.56 -2.49
C PRO A 20 0.66 -7.11 -3.58
N VAL A 21 -0.55 -6.56 -3.64
CA VAL A 21 -1.45 -6.69 -4.80
C VAL A 21 -0.89 -5.93 -6.02
N PRO A 22 -1.30 -6.25 -7.26
CA PRO A 22 -0.78 -5.59 -8.46
C PRO A 22 -0.83 -4.06 -8.41
N GLU A 23 -1.91 -3.50 -7.87
CA GLU A 23 -2.17 -2.06 -7.79
C GLU A 23 -1.22 -1.39 -6.80
N ALA A 24 -0.89 -2.06 -5.69
CA ALA A 24 0.12 -1.59 -4.75
C ALA A 24 1.52 -1.58 -5.39
N ARG A 25 1.85 -2.56 -6.25
CA ARG A 25 3.11 -2.56 -7.00
C ARG A 25 3.18 -1.42 -8.02
N ALA A 26 2.08 -1.17 -8.72
CA ALA A 26 1.97 -0.04 -9.64
C ALA A 26 2.14 1.29 -8.89
N ALA A 27 1.42 1.48 -7.78
CA ALA A 27 1.52 2.65 -6.91
C ALA A 27 2.94 2.88 -6.37
N ALA A 28 3.66 1.80 -6.05
CA ALA A 28 5.05 1.89 -5.60
C ALA A 28 6.00 2.32 -6.71
N THR A 29 5.80 1.83 -7.93
CA THR A 29 6.54 2.27 -9.13
C THR A 29 6.35 3.76 -9.36
N ASP A 30 5.14 4.28 -9.13
CA ASP A 30 4.79 5.69 -9.31
C ASP A 30 5.16 6.58 -8.11
N GLY A 31 5.78 6.01 -7.07
CA GLY A 31 6.19 6.75 -5.86
C GLY A 31 5.01 7.26 -5.01
N ARG A 32 3.83 6.64 -5.13
CA ARG A 32 2.61 6.97 -4.37
C ARG A 32 2.40 6.07 -3.15
N LEU A 33 3.16 4.99 -3.08
CA LEU A 33 3.18 3.98 -2.01
C LEU A 33 4.63 3.48 -1.84
N ALA A 34 4.99 3.01 -0.64
CA ALA A 34 6.28 2.36 -0.41
C ALA A 34 6.07 0.89 -0.02
N LEU A 35 6.97 0.02 -0.46
CA LEU A 35 6.97 -1.40 -0.11
C LEU A 35 8.09 -1.69 0.90
N GLY A 36 7.71 -2.12 2.10
CA GLY A 36 8.61 -2.43 3.20
C GLY A 36 9.28 -3.80 3.09
N GLY A 37 8.84 -4.62 2.13
CA GLY A 37 9.24 -6.03 1.99
C GLY A 37 8.27 -6.96 2.72
N CYS A 38 8.61 -8.26 2.72
CA CYS A 38 7.79 -9.29 3.36
C CYS A 38 8.12 -9.51 4.84
N PHE A 39 9.31 -9.13 5.29
CA PHE A 39 9.73 -9.28 6.68
C PHE A 39 9.29 -8.07 7.51
N LEU A 40 8.60 -8.35 8.61
CA LEU A 40 8.16 -7.32 9.54
C LEU A 40 9.31 -7.01 10.51
N PRO A 41 9.73 -5.75 10.66
CA PRO A 41 10.68 -5.37 11.71
C PRO A 41 10.05 -5.53 13.11
N GLU A 42 10.87 -5.39 14.15
CA GLU A 42 10.39 -5.35 15.54
C GLU A 42 9.42 -4.18 15.74
N GLU A 43 8.46 -4.35 16.65
CA GLU A 43 7.45 -3.33 16.91
C GLU A 43 8.04 -2.09 17.61
N PRO A 44 7.50 -0.88 17.35
CA PRO A 44 6.35 -0.61 16.49
C PRO A 44 6.68 -0.58 15.00
N LEU A 45 5.84 -1.22 14.19
CA LEU A 45 5.98 -1.21 12.73
C LEU A 45 5.79 0.21 12.16
N PRO A 46 6.67 0.68 11.26
CA PRO A 46 6.48 1.95 10.57
C PRO A 46 5.34 1.81 9.54
N ASN A 47 4.56 2.88 9.36
CA ASN A 47 3.46 2.91 8.40
C ASN A 47 3.61 4.03 7.35
N TRP A 48 4.66 4.85 7.43
CA TRP A 48 4.96 5.89 6.45
C TRP A 48 6.41 5.84 5.99
N GLN A 49 6.66 6.26 4.75
CA GLN A 49 7.99 6.46 4.19
C GLN A 49 8.03 7.72 3.30
N CYS A 50 9.11 8.49 3.35
CA CYS A 50 9.30 9.63 2.45
C CYS A 50 10.22 9.29 1.26
N PRO A 51 10.34 10.17 0.24
CA PRO A 51 11.24 9.95 -0.90
C PRO A 51 12.72 9.79 -0.52
N ARG A 52 13.14 10.28 0.66
CA ARG A 52 14.49 10.10 1.22
C ARG A 52 14.67 8.78 1.99
N GLN A 53 13.64 7.93 1.98
CA GLN A 53 13.61 6.61 2.60
C GLN A 53 13.57 6.57 4.14
N HIS A 54 13.41 7.72 4.81
CA HIS A 54 13.08 7.74 6.23
C HIS A 54 11.72 7.09 6.47
N ARG A 55 11.63 6.25 7.49
CA ARG A 55 10.43 5.49 7.86
C ARG A 55 10.01 5.87 9.27
N TRP A 56 8.71 6.06 9.49
CA TRP A 56 8.19 6.39 10.81
C TRP A 56 6.82 5.77 11.04
N ARG A 57 6.41 5.73 12.31
CA ARG A 57 5.06 5.36 12.73
C ARG A 57 4.29 6.63 13.08
N ASP A 58 3.09 6.76 12.52
CA ASP A 58 2.05 7.67 12.98
C ASP A 58 0.93 6.84 13.64
N ALA A 59 0.42 7.29 14.78
CA ALA A 59 -0.64 6.62 15.54
C ALA A 59 -2.03 6.77 14.88
N ASP A 60 -2.18 7.71 13.94
CA ASP A 60 -3.41 7.91 13.17
C ASP A 60 -3.55 6.84 12.08
N GLU A 61 -3.90 5.63 12.50
CA GLU A 61 -4.09 4.47 11.61
C GLU A 61 -5.22 4.70 10.60
N ARG A 62 -6.24 5.47 10.98
CA ARG A 62 -7.34 5.84 10.08
C ARG A 62 -6.85 6.68 8.92
N ALA A 63 -6.01 7.68 9.17
CA ALA A 63 -5.41 8.48 8.11
C ALA A 63 -4.53 7.63 7.17
N TRP A 64 -3.78 6.68 7.73
CA TRP A 64 -3.00 5.73 6.92
C TRP A 64 -3.91 4.85 6.04
N GLN A 65 -4.95 4.24 6.60
CA GLN A 65 -5.90 3.38 5.88
C GLN A 65 -6.60 4.15 4.75
N GLN A 66 -7.09 5.37 5.03
CA GLN A 66 -7.73 6.21 4.02
C GLN A 66 -6.78 6.57 2.88
N ARG A 67 -5.51 6.88 3.20
CA ARG A 67 -4.51 7.22 2.18
C ARG A 67 -4.13 6.00 1.35
N LEU A 68 -3.93 4.85 1.98
CA LEU A 68 -3.65 3.59 1.30
C LEU A 68 -4.78 3.25 0.33
N LEU A 69 -6.03 3.21 0.80
CA LEU A 69 -7.18 2.88 -0.04
C LEU A 69 -7.33 3.87 -1.20
N ALA A 70 -7.19 5.18 -0.95
CA ALA A 70 -7.26 6.19 -2.00
C ALA A 70 -6.19 5.98 -3.09
N VAL A 71 -4.98 5.58 -2.70
CA VAL A 71 -3.92 5.23 -3.65
C VAL A 71 -4.31 3.98 -4.44
N LEU A 72 -4.71 2.90 -3.76
CA LEU A 72 -5.09 1.65 -4.43
C LEU A 72 -6.24 1.84 -5.44
N LEU A 73 -7.30 2.55 -5.06
CA LEU A 73 -8.42 2.87 -5.94
C LEU A 73 -7.96 3.66 -7.18
N ALA A 74 -7.04 4.60 -7.02
CA ALA A 74 -6.46 5.35 -8.15
C ALA A 74 -5.64 4.48 -9.11
N HIS A 75 -5.18 3.31 -8.66
CA HIS A 75 -4.47 2.31 -9.47
C HIS A 75 -5.38 1.17 -9.93
N GLY A 76 -6.70 1.33 -9.82
CA GLY A 76 -7.67 0.36 -10.34
C GLY A 76 -8.04 -0.76 -9.38
N TYR A 77 -7.72 -0.63 -8.09
CA TYR A 77 -8.16 -1.60 -7.09
C TYR A 77 -9.69 -1.56 -7.02
N THR A 78 -10.28 -2.73 -7.15
CA THR A 78 -11.66 -2.99 -6.77
C THR A 78 -11.61 -3.97 -5.62
N GLU A 79 -12.43 -3.75 -4.58
CA GLU A 79 -12.63 -4.77 -3.55
C GLU A 79 -12.91 -6.10 -4.28
N PRO A 80 -12.24 -7.20 -3.93
CA PRO A 80 -12.56 -8.48 -4.54
C PRO A 80 -14.03 -8.74 -4.29
N ASP A 81 -14.81 -8.94 -5.36
CA ASP A 81 -16.15 -9.50 -5.26
C ASP A 81 -16.05 -10.73 -4.33
N ASP A 82 -16.85 -10.77 -3.26
CA ASP A 82 -16.99 -11.94 -2.38
C ASP A 82 -17.53 -13.19 -3.14
N ASP A 83 -17.64 -13.13 -4.47
CA ASP A 83 -17.94 -14.26 -5.34
C ASP A 83 -16.66 -14.97 -5.81
N ILE A 84 -16.18 -15.89 -4.95
CA ILE A 84 -15.16 -16.89 -5.28
C ILE A 84 -15.69 -17.92 -6.32
N SER A 85 -16.94 -17.84 -6.77
CA SER A 85 -17.57 -18.88 -7.60
C SER A 85 -17.42 -18.67 -9.12
N ALA A 86 -17.11 -17.48 -9.63
CA ALA A 86 -17.16 -17.21 -11.07
C ALA A 86 -15.84 -17.37 -11.86
N ARG A 87 -14.72 -17.75 -11.25
CA ARG A 87 -13.46 -17.97 -11.99
C ARG A 87 -13.34 -19.40 -12.55
N HIS A 88 -14.22 -19.76 -13.49
CA HIS A 88 -13.95 -20.83 -14.45
C HIS A 88 -13.87 -20.25 -15.86
N PRO A 89 -12.71 -20.27 -16.55
CA PRO A 89 -12.69 -19.92 -17.97
C PRO A 89 -13.39 -21.03 -18.77
N PRO A 90 -14.20 -20.72 -19.79
CA PRO A 90 -14.60 -21.74 -20.76
C PRO A 90 -13.36 -22.17 -21.54
N GLY A 91 -12.84 -23.36 -21.21
CA GLY A 91 -11.85 -24.05 -22.02
C GLY A 91 -12.45 -24.38 -23.38
N HIS A 92 -11.88 -23.79 -24.43
CA HIS A 92 -12.23 -24.05 -25.81
C HIS A 92 -11.99 -25.51 -26.22
N ALA A 93 -12.98 -26.04 -26.93
CA ALA A 93 -13.04 -27.17 -27.86
C ALA A 93 -11.80 -28.07 -28.06
N ARG A 94 -12.05 -29.38 -27.98
CA ARG A 94 -11.77 -30.31 -29.08
C ARG A 94 -12.76 -31.47 -29.08
#